data_AF-A0A4Y2PIQ1-F1
#
_entry.id   AF-A0A4Y2PIQ1-F1
#
_cell.length_a   1.000
_cell.length_b   1.000
_cell.length_c   1.000
_cell.angle_alpha   90.00
_cell.angle_beta   90.00
_cell.angle_gamma   90.00
#
_symmetry.space_group_name_H-M   'P 1'
#
loop_
_entity.id
_entity.type
_entity.pdbx_description
1 polymer ?
#
loop_
_entity_poly.entity_id
_entity_poly.type
_entity_poly.pdbx_seq_one_letter_code
_entity_poly.pdbx_strand_id
1 'polypeptide(L)'
;MTSQDMEDFRNTTHCNLCKKVLGKDQVRDHDHISGKYRQAPHFKCDLQFIANKMIPCIFHNLKHYDDHLILQGLGKLQDHEISVIPNTMEKYISFSLDEKKRKFL
;
A
#
# COMPACT_ATOMS: atom_id res chain seq x y z
N MET A 1 0.45 15.41 -16.69
CA MET A 1 1.37 16.41 -16.11
C MET A 1 1.18 17.71 -16.87
N THR A 2 0.70 18.74 -16.18
CA THR A 2 0.34 20.04 -16.75
C THR A 2 1.56 20.98 -16.79
N SER A 3 1.43 22.13 -17.46
CA SER A 3 2.46 23.18 -17.40
C SER A 3 2.69 23.69 -15.97
N GLN A 4 1.62 23.74 -15.16
CA GLN A 4 1.71 24.15 -13.77
C GLN A 4 2.47 23.12 -12.92
N ASP A 5 2.24 21.82 -13.16
CA ASP A 5 2.96 20.74 -12.47
C ASP A 5 4.47 20.80 -12.75
N MET A 6 4.82 21.14 -14.00
CA MET A 6 6.21 21.29 -14.40
C MET A 6 6.87 22.51 -13.74
N GLU A 7 6.13 23.60 -13.59
CA GLU A 7 6.60 24.79 -12.88
C GLU A 7 6.77 24.52 -11.39
N ASP A 8 5.78 23.90 -10.75
CA ASP A 8 5.86 23.48 -9.34
C ASP A 8 7.08 22.59 -9.08
N PHE A 9 7.28 21.57 -9.92
CA PHE A 9 8.43 20.69 -9.81
C PHE A 9 9.77 21.45 -9.91
N ARG A 10 9.89 22.39 -10.86
CA ARG A 10 11.12 23.17 -11.06
C ARG A 10 11.39 24.18 -9.94
N ASN A 11 10.33 24.78 -9.41
CA ASN A 11 10.43 25.84 -8.41
C ASN A 11 10.51 25.30 -6.98
N THR A 12 10.18 24.03 -6.76
CA THR A 12 10.25 23.40 -5.44
C THR A 12 11.69 23.22 -5.01
N THR A 13 12.08 23.92 -3.93
CA THR A 13 13.44 23.90 -3.37
C THR A 13 13.60 22.97 -2.17
N HIS A 14 12.51 22.60 -1.51
CA HIS A 14 12.49 21.79 -0.31
C HIS A 14 11.54 20.61 -0.49
N CYS A 15 11.94 19.44 0.01
CA CYS A 15 11.15 18.22 -0.09
C CYS A 15 9.82 18.39 0.67
N ASN A 16 8.71 18.11 0.00
CA ASN A 16 7.38 18.22 0.59
C ASN A 16 7.19 17.30 1.81
N LEU A 17 7.92 16.18 1.89
CA LEU A 17 7.83 15.18 2.95
C LEU A 17 8.73 15.50 4.15
N CYS A 18 10.05 15.61 3.96
CA CYS A 18 10.99 15.79 5.07
C CYS A 18 11.39 17.25 5.34
N LYS A 19 10.92 18.20 4.51
CA LYS A 19 11.18 19.65 4.59
C LYS A 19 12.65 20.08 4.44
N LYS A 20 13.55 19.18 4.03
CA LYS A 20 14.96 19.50 3.74
C LYS A 20 15.15 19.91 2.28
N VAL A 21 16.23 20.66 2.01
CA VAL A 21 16.59 21.15 0.67
C VAL A 21 16.72 19.98 -0.31
N LEU A 22 16.18 20.16 -1.51
CA LEU A 22 16.27 19.21 -2.62
C LEU A 22 17.59 19.37 -3.37
N GLY A 23 18.20 18.25 -3.73
CA GLY A 23 19.39 18.21 -4.58
C GLY A 23 19.08 17.56 -5.92
N LYS A 24 20.07 16.84 -6.46
CA LYS A 24 19.93 16.07 -7.71
C LYS A 24 19.02 14.84 -7.56
N ASP A 25 18.59 14.51 -6.36
CA ASP A 25 17.73 13.39 -6.02
C ASP A 25 16.24 13.76 -5.95
N GLN A 26 15.86 14.94 -6.45
CA GLN A 26 14.47 15.35 -6.63
C GLN A 26 13.76 14.45 -7.65
N VAL A 27 12.60 13.92 -7.29
CA VAL A 27 11.78 13.06 -8.16
C VAL A 27 10.35 13.57 -8.28
N ARG A 28 9.63 13.12 -9.31
CA ARG A 28 8.21 13.47 -9.53
C ARG A 28 7.31 12.40 -8.93
N ASP A 29 6.79 12.64 -7.74
CA ASP A 29 5.76 11.80 -7.15
C ASP A 29 4.45 11.97 -7.94
N HIS A 30 3.78 10.85 -8.20
CA HIS A 30 2.52 10.82 -8.89
C HIS A 30 1.60 9.74 -8.34
N ASP A 31 0.31 10.00 -8.47
CA ASP A 31 -0.73 9.05 -8.11
C ASP A 31 -0.69 7.84 -9.05
N HIS A 32 -0.48 6.63 -8.51
CA HIS A 32 -0.42 5.40 -9.31
C HIS A 32 -1.76 4.97 -9.93
N ILE A 33 -2.90 5.51 -9.48
CA ILE A 33 -4.23 5.20 -10.00
C ILE A 33 -4.63 6.22 -11.07
N SER A 34 -4.55 7.52 -10.76
CA SER A 34 -4.96 8.60 -11.65
C SER A 34 -3.84 9.14 -12.55
N GLY A 35 -2.58 8.81 -12.27
CA GLY A 35 -1.40 9.30 -12.98
C GLY A 35 -1.08 10.79 -12.75
N LYS A 36 -1.82 11.47 -11.86
CA LYS A 36 -1.65 12.91 -11.61
C LYS A 36 -0.40 13.16 -10.76
N TYR A 37 0.36 14.19 -11.14
CA TYR A 37 1.48 14.68 -10.33
C TYR A 37 0.97 15.15 -8.96
N ARG A 38 1.78 14.90 -7.91
CA ARG A 38 1.44 15.26 -6.53
C ARG A 38 2.42 16.26 -5.95
N GLN A 39 3.73 16.00 -6.08
CA GLN A 39 4.77 16.76 -5.38
C GLN A 39 6.18 16.39 -5.86
N ALA A 40 7.18 17.13 -5.37
CA ALA A 40 8.60 16.92 -5.65
C ALA A 40 9.41 16.53 -4.39
N PRO A 41 9.44 15.23 -4.00
CA PRO A 41 10.24 14.78 -2.86
C PRO A 41 11.68 14.38 -3.24
N HIS A 42 12.51 14.09 -2.24
CA HIS A 42 13.72 13.29 -2.44
C HIS A 42 13.33 11.86 -2.85
N PHE A 43 14.13 11.21 -3.70
CA PHE A 43 13.94 9.81 -4.10
C PHE A 43 13.73 8.87 -2.90
N LYS A 44 14.54 9.04 -1.85
CA LYS A 44 14.43 8.21 -0.64
C LYS A 44 13.12 8.47 0.13
N CYS A 45 12.68 9.73 0.19
CA CYS A 45 11.43 10.08 0.84
C CYS A 45 10.22 9.54 0.06
N ASP A 46 10.28 9.58 -1.27
CA ASP A 46 9.26 9.01 -2.15
C ASP A 46 9.07 7.50 -1.94
N LEU A 47 10.18 6.76 -1.93
CA LEU A 47 10.16 5.31 -1.67
C LEU A 47 9.55 4.96 -0.31
N GLN A 48 9.75 5.79 0.70
CA GLN A 48 9.18 5.58 2.04
C GLN A 48 7.72 6.01 2.12
N PHE A 49 7.27 6.87 1.20
CA PHE A 49 5.91 7.40 1.15
C PHE A 49 4.95 6.53 0.34
N ILE A 50 5.40 5.35 -0.12
CA ILE A 50 4.53 4.37 -0.76
C ILE A 50 3.38 4.07 0.20
N ALA A 51 2.19 4.58 -0.15
CA ALA A 51 0.97 4.30 0.58
C ALA A 51 0.80 2.78 0.67
N ASN A 52 0.57 2.28 1.88
CA ASN A 52 0.27 0.87 2.14
C ASN A 52 -0.78 0.38 1.14
N LYS A 53 -0.34 -0.41 0.16
CA LYS A 53 -1.23 -0.98 -0.86
C LYS A 53 -1.89 -2.20 -0.25
N MET A 54 -2.93 -1.99 0.55
CA MET A 54 -3.87 -3.07 0.83
C MET A 54 -4.63 -3.34 -0.48
N ILE A 55 -4.39 -4.51 -1.07
CA ILE A 55 -5.06 -4.94 -2.31
C ILE A 55 -6.27 -5.78 -1.88
N PRO A 56 -7.51 -5.29 -2.06
CA PRO A 56 -8.68 -6.08 -1.73
C PRO A 56 -8.84 -7.23 -2.73
N CYS A 57 -8.69 -8.47 -2.27
CA CYS A 57 -8.99 -9.68 -3.03
C CYS A 57 -10.39 -10.17 -2.65
N ILE A 58 -11.35 -10.08 -3.57
CA ILE A 58 -12.75 -10.45 -3.33
C ILE A 58 -13.06 -11.75 -4.08
N PHE A 59 -13.53 -12.76 -3.35
CA PHE A 59 -14.00 -14.03 -3.91
C PHE A 59 -15.53 -14.06 -3.91
N HIS A 60 -16.13 -14.08 -5.09
CA HIS A 60 -17.60 -14.05 -5.21
C HIS A 60 -18.30 -15.35 -4.79
N ASN A 61 -17.59 -16.49 -4.71
CA ASN A 61 -18.20 -17.77 -4.35
C ASN A 61 -17.25 -18.75 -3.66
N LEU A 62 -16.56 -18.29 -2.63
CA LEU A 62 -15.56 -19.10 -1.93
C LEU A 62 -16.13 -20.35 -1.22
N LYS A 63 -17.43 -20.31 -0.89
CA LYS A 63 -18.19 -21.35 -0.16
C LYS A 63 -18.22 -22.74 -0.83
N HIS A 64 -17.95 -22.82 -2.12
CA HIS A 64 -17.96 -24.06 -2.90
C HIS A 64 -16.56 -24.48 -3.39
N TYR A 65 -15.52 -23.76 -2.99
CA TYR A 65 -14.13 -24.13 -3.22
C TYR A 65 -13.49 -24.58 -1.89
N ASP A 66 -12.33 -25.24 -1.99
CA ASP A 66 -11.53 -25.65 -0.83
C ASP A 66 -10.83 -24.46 -0.17
N ASP A 67 -11.62 -23.54 0.39
CA ASP A 67 -11.20 -22.31 1.06
C ASP A 67 -10.35 -22.57 2.31
N HIS A 68 -10.58 -23.71 2.96
CA HIS A 68 -9.73 -24.22 4.04
C HIS A 68 -8.26 -24.38 3.62
N LEU A 69 -7.95 -24.68 2.35
CA LEU A 69 -6.56 -24.76 1.86
C LEU A 69 -5.89 -23.38 1.83
N ILE A 70 -6.65 -22.35 1.46
CA ILE A 70 -6.17 -20.96 1.46
C ILE A 70 -5.89 -20.56 2.92
N LEU A 71 -6.80 -20.84 3.84
CA LEU A 71 -6.62 -20.51 5.26
C LEU A 71 -5.42 -21.26 5.89
N GLN A 72 -5.20 -22.53 5.54
CA GLN A 72 -4.00 -23.28 5.94
C GLN A 72 -2.71 -22.64 5.41
N GLY A 73 -2.74 -22.12 4.18
CA GLY A 73 -1.64 -21.36 3.60
C GLY A 73 -1.40 -20.05 4.33
N LEU A 74 -2.45 -19.28 4.56
CA LEU A 74 -2.40 -18.01 5.29
C LEU A 74 -1.89 -18.18 6.71
N GLY A 75 -2.28 -19.25 7.41
CA GLY A 75 -1.82 -19.56 8.77
C GLY A 75 -0.30 -19.76 8.91
N LYS A 76 0.42 -19.92 7.80
CA LYS A 76 1.89 -19.98 7.78
C LYS A 76 2.55 -18.60 7.79
N LEU A 77 1.80 -17.52 7.51
CA LEU A 77 2.30 -16.15 7.48
C LEU A 77 2.45 -15.63 8.93
N GLN A 78 3.68 -15.61 9.43
CA GLN A 78 3.97 -15.20 10.82
C GLN A 78 3.83 -13.69 11.03
N ASP A 79 4.07 -12.88 10.00
CA ASP A 79 4.06 -11.41 10.06
C ASP A 79 2.67 -10.80 9.83
N HIS A 80 1.63 -11.62 9.71
CA HIS A 80 0.28 -11.16 9.44
C HIS A 80 -0.70 -11.65 10.50
N GLU A 81 -1.72 -10.84 10.74
CA GLU A 81 -2.89 -11.17 11.54
C GLU A 81 -4.03 -11.55 10.60
N ILE A 82 -4.69 -12.67 10.88
CA ILE A 82 -5.79 -13.18 10.09
C ILE A 82 -7.06 -13.00 10.92
N SER A 83 -8.03 -12.27 10.37
CA SER A 83 -9.38 -12.16 10.92
C SER A 83 -10.34 -12.95 10.05
N VAL A 84 -11.27 -13.69 10.67
CA VAL A 84 -12.15 -14.62 9.97
C VAL A 84 -13.56 -14.52 10.53
N ILE A 85 -14.56 -14.51 9.63
CA ILE A 85 -15.97 -14.70 9.97
C ILE A 85 -16.36 -16.12 9.56
N PRO A 86 -16.35 -17.09 10.50
CA PRO A 86 -16.67 -18.48 10.18
C PRO A 86 -18.17 -18.69 9.94
N ASN A 87 -18.51 -19.68 9.12
CA ASN A 87 -19.88 -20.19 8.94
C ASN A 87 -20.02 -21.60 9.53
N THR A 88 -19.10 -22.49 9.14
CA THR A 88 -18.97 -23.86 9.68
C THR A 88 -17.50 -24.17 9.92
N MET A 89 -17.15 -25.36 10.43
CA MET A 89 -15.75 -25.74 10.64
C MET A 89 -14.90 -25.72 9.36
N GLU A 90 -15.53 -25.93 8.20
CA GLU A 90 -14.86 -26.01 6.89
C GLU A 90 -15.25 -24.87 5.94
N LYS A 91 -16.09 -23.91 6.38
CA LYS A 91 -16.60 -22.85 5.50
C LYS A 91 -16.50 -21.49 6.16
N TYR A 92 -15.97 -20.52 5.43
CA TYR A 92 -15.79 -19.16 5.89
C TYR A 92 -16.64 -18.18 5.07
N ILE A 93 -17.22 -17.18 5.72
CA ILE A 93 -17.98 -16.11 5.05
C ILE A 93 -17.01 -15.08 4.48
N SER A 94 -15.98 -14.74 5.25
CA SER A 94 -14.95 -13.78 4.90
C SER A 94 -13.70 -14.02 5.74
N PHE A 95 -12.55 -13.67 5.20
CA PHE A 95 -11.32 -13.48 5.96
C PHE A 95 -10.56 -12.26 5.46
N SER A 96 -9.81 -11.62 6.34
CA SER A 96 -8.89 -10.54 6.02
C SER A 96 -7.50 -10.84 6.57
N LEU A 97 -6.50 -10.29 5.89
CA LEU A 97 -5.10 -10.39 6.25
C LEU A 97 -4.56 -8.99 6.46
N ASP A 98 -4.09 -8.70 7.67
CA ASP A 98 -3.47 -7.43 8.01
C ASP A 98 -2.00 -7.66 8.38
N GLU A 99 -1.10 -6.78 7.93
CA GLU A 99 0.28 -6.81 8.40
C GLU A 99 0.30 -6.53 9.91
N LYS A 100 0.99 -7.38 10.68
CA LYS A 100 1.26 -7.08 12.09
C LYS A 100 2.05 -5.79 12.12
N LYS A 101 1.45 -4.71 12.63
CA LYS A 101 2.13 -3.42 12.80
C LYS A 101 3.48 -3.69 13.44
N ARG A 102 4.58 -3.46 12.71
CA ARG A 102 5.91 -3.36 13.32
C ARG A 102 5.78 -2.25 14.37
N LYS A 103 5.77 -2.64 15.65
CA LYS A 103 5.99 -1.69 16.74
C LYS A 103 7.39 -1.15 16.48
N PHE A 104 7.48 0.05 15.91
CA PHE A 104 8.72 0.80 15.90
C PHE A 104 9.04 1.04 17.38
N LEU A 105 10.03 0.29 17.89
CA LEU A 105 10.75 0.61 19.12
C LEU A 105 11.60 1.85 18.89
#